data_AF-A0A437RJY7-F1
#
_entry.id   AF-A0A437RJY7-F1
#
_cell.length_a   1.000
_cell.length_b   1.000
_cell.length_c   1.000
_cell.angle_alpha   90.00
_cell.angle_beta   90.00
_cell.angle_gamma   90.00
#
_symmetry.space_group_name_H-M   'P 1'
#
loop_
_entity.id
_entity.type
_entity.pdbx_description
1 polymer ?
#
loop_
_entity_poly.entity_id
_entity_poly.type
_entity_poly.pdbx_seq_one_letter_code
_entity_poly.pdbx_strand_id
1 'polypeptide(L)'
;MTQSQFRNLVLVTFALCWTSALVDFLFPSLLTDELLRAKNSLNQQWTGTSAVAFMLLSLTSTVLMTAAMYGLWSFKTWGPKLALFATVLPLLVVMQYGGLVQSGVAYSLHAASWLTWGASLLIPFLSPYSTWFKTAQPTPAIAA
;
A
#
# COMPACT_ATOMS: atom_id res chain seq x y z
N MET A 1 -20.58 -8.73 -5.34
CA MET A 1 -20.13 -7.67 -4.42
C MET A 1 -20.68 -6.32 -4.88
N THR A 2 -21.06 -5.43 -3.97
CA THR A 2 -21.54 -4.06 -4.30
C THR A 2 -20.39 -3.05 -4.26
N GLN A 3 -20.60 -1.84 -4.80
CA GLN A 3 -19.62 -0.74 -4.72
C GLN A 3 -19.31 -0.34 -3.28
N SER A 4 -20.31 -0.36 -2.38
CA SER A 4 -20.11 -0.06 -0.96
C SER A 4 -19.22 -1.10 -0.28
N GLN A 5 -19.43 -2.39 -0.56
CA GLN A 5 -18.56 -3.46 -0.05
C GLN A 5 -17.12 -3.30 -0.54
N PHE A 6 -16.92 -2.92 -1.80
CA PHE A 6 -15.58 -2.64 -2.32
C PHE A 6 -14.92 -1.43 -1.64
N ARG A 7 -15.64 -0.34 -1.45
CA ARG A 7 -15.12 0.84 -0.73
C ARG A 7 -14.70 0.48 0.70
N ASN A 8 -15.49 -0.35 1.38
CA ASN A 8 -15.16 -0.84 2.71
C ASN A 8 -13.93 -1.74 2.69
N LEU A 9 -13.77 -2.61 1.68
CA LEU A 9 -12.56 -3.42 1.51
C LEU A 9 -11.30 -2.54 1.34
N VAL A 10 -11.37 -1.50 0.51
CA VAL A 10 -10.26 -0.54 0.33
C VAL A 10 -9.96 0.19 1.64
N LEU A 11 -11.00 0.63 2.37
CA LEU A 11 -10.84 1.31 3.65
C LEU A 11 -10.23 0.41 4.73
N VAL A 12 -10.68 -0.84 4.84
CA VAL A 12 -10.12 -1.85 5.77
C VAL A 12 -8.66 -2.13 5.42
N THR A 13 -8.34 -2.27 4.12
CA THR A 13 -6.96 -2.46 3.67
C THR A 13 -6.07 -1.29 4.12
N PHE A 14 -6.54 -0.06 3.95
CA PHE A 14 -5.83 1.13 4.39
C PHE A 14 -5.64 1.16 5.92
N ALA A 15 -6.72 0.88 6.67
CA ALA A 15 -6.67 0.83 8.13
C ALA A 15 -5.65 -0.22 8.62
N LEU A 16 -5.70 -1.44 8.10
CA LEU A 16 -4.76 -2.51 8.45
C LEU A 16 -3.31 -2.11 8.15
N CYS A 17 -3.07 -1.51 6.98
CA CYS A 17 -1.74 -1.03 6.59
C CYS A 17 -1.21 0.02 7.58
N TRP A 18 -1.99 1.06 7.87
CA TRP A 18 -1.58 2.11 8.81
C TRP A 18 -1.40 1.59 10.24
N THR A 19 -2.33 0.76 10.72
CA THR A 19 -2.19 0.15 12.05
C THR A 19 -0.93 -0.71 12.12
N SER A 20 -0.62 -1.49 11.09
CA SER A 20 0.61 -2.30 11.06
C SER A 20 1.88 -1.44 11.15
N ALA A 21 1.91 -0.28 10.49
CA ALA A 21 3.04 0.62 10.51
C ALA A 21 3.22 1.34 11.87
N LEU A 22 2.12 1.60 12.56
CA LEU A 22 2.12 2.34 13.84
C LEU A 22 2.26 1.46 15.07
N VAL A 23 1.91 0.17 15.00
CA VAL A 23 1.88 -0.73 16.17
C VAL A 23 3.21 -0.78 16.90
N ASP A 24 4.33 -0.98 16.19
CA ASP A 24 5.65 -1.08 16.84
C ASP A 24 6.17 0.26 17.36
N PHE A 25 5.64 1.37 16.84
CA PHE A 25 5.96 2.71 17.32
C PHE A 25 5.18 3.06 18.58
N LEU A 26 3.89 2.72 18.62
CA LEU A 26 3.00 2.99 19.75
C LEU A 26 3.21 1.99 20.90
N PHE A 27 3.61 0.76 20.59
CA PHE A 27 3.80 -0.33 21.54
C PHE A 27 5.18 -0.99 21.36
N PRO A 28 6.28 -0.27 21.66
CA PRO A 28 7.63 -0.78 21.47
C PRO A 28 7.94 -2.03 22.32
N SER A 29 7.19 -2.25 23.41
CA SER A 29 7.28 -3.46 24.24
C SER A 29 6.87 -4.75 23.54
N LEU A 30 6.24 -4.68 22.37
CA LEU A 30 5.94 -5.85 21.54
C LEU A 30 7.19 -6.40 20.83
N LEU A 31 8.26 -5.63 20.76
CA LEU A 31 9.56 -6.09 20.28
C LEU A 31 10.36 -6.63 21.46
N THR A 32 10.89 -7.85 21.33
CA THR A 32 11.84 -8.39 22.30
C THR A 32 13.15 -7.61 22.23
N ASP A 33 13.93 -7.61 23.32
CA ASP A 33 15.24 -6.94 23.35
C ASP A 33 16.17 -7.42 22.23
N GLU A 34 16.08 -8.69 21.85
CA GLU A 34 16.83 -9.28 20.74
C GLU A 34 16.42 -8.67 19.39
N LEU A 35 15.12 -8.54 19.14
CA LEU A 35 14.61 -7.91 17.91
C LEU A 35 14.96 -6.42 17.87
N LEU A 36 14.92 -5.73 19.01
CA LEU A 36 15.29 -4.32 19.09
C LEU A 36 16.78 -4.12 18.77
N ARG A 37 17.66 -4.98 19.29
CA ARG A 37 19.09 -4.98 18.94
C ARG A 37 19.30 -5.25 17.45
N ALA A 38 18.60 -6.23 16.87
CA ALA A 38 18.67 -6.51 15.44
C ALA A 38 18.22 -5.31 14.60
N LYS A 39 17.08 -4.68 14.95
CA LYS A 39 16.58 -3.46 14.32
C LYS A 39 17.60 -2.33 14.36
N ASN A 40 18.21 -2.10 15.51
CA ASN A 40 19.22 -1.05 15.67
C ASN A 40 20.47 -1.34 14.84
N SER A 41 20.91 -2.60 14.75
CA SER A 41 22.05 -2.98 13.92
C SER A 41 21.78 -2.78 12.42
N LEU A 42 20.55 -3.06 11.95
CA LEU A 42 20.14 -2.81 10.57
C LEU A 42 20.06 -1.31 10.27
N ASN A 43 19.50 -0.52 11.18
CA ASN A 43 19.41 0.93 11.00
C ASN A 43 20.78 1.59 10.89
N GLN A 44 21.81 1.07 11.58
CA GLN A 44 23.18 1.56 11.47
C GLN A 44 23.81 1.32 10.09
N GLN A 45 23.29 0.37 9.30
CA GLN A 45 23.76 0.15 7.92
C GLN A 45 23.24 1.21 6.96
N TRP A 46 22.13 1.88 7.30
CA TRP A 46 21.51 2.91 6.48
C TRP A 46 22.07 4.29 6.85
N THR A 47 23.21 4.65 6.27
CA THR A 47 23.87 5.93 6.53
C THR A 47 23.96 6.81 5.27
N GLY A 48 23.97 8.12 5.48
CA GLY A 48 24.15 9.13 4.43
C GLY A 48 23.14 9.02 3.28
N THR A 49 23.66 8.87 2.06
CA THR A 49 22.87 8.85 0.82
C THR A 49 21.86 7.71 0.76
N SER A 50 22.18 6.54 1.33
CA SER A 50 21.30 5.36 1.29
C SER A 50 20.01 5.59 2.10
N ALA A 51 20.12 6.21 3.27
CA ALA A 51 18.99 6.56 4.13
C ALA A 51 18.09 7.63 3.48
N VAL A 52 18.68 8.65 2.85
CA VAL A 52 17.92 9.68 2.12
C VAL A 52 17.17 9.07 0.94
N ALA A 53 17.83 8.21 0.15
CA ALA A 53 17.20 7.53 -0.97
C ALA A 53 16.05 6.62 -0.50
N PHE A 54 16.25 5.85 0.58
CA PHE A 54 15.21 5.03 1.18
C PHE A 54 14.01 5.87 1.65
N MET A 55 14.27 7.01 2.31
CA MET A 55 13.23 7.93 2.77
C MET A 55 12.42 8.51 1.60
N LEU A 56 13.08 8.96 0.54
CA LEU A 56 12.42 9.49 -0.66
C LEU A 56 11.60 8.43 -1.39
N LEU A 57 12.13 7.21 -1.52
CA LEU A 57 11.41 6.08 -2.13
C LEU A 57 10.20 5.67 -1.29
N SER A 58 10.35 5.62 0.03
CA SER A 58 9.25 5.31 0.96
C SER A 58 8.15 6.38 0.92
N LEU A 59 8.53 7.65 0.88
CA LEU A 59 7.59 8.77 0.75
C LEU A 59 6.84 8.72 -0.59
N THR A 60 7.58 8.52 -1.68
CA THR A 60 6.99 8.40 -3.04
C THR A 60 6.03 7.22 -3.11
N SER A 61 6.42 6.07 -2.57
CA SER A 61 5.58 4.87 -2.50
C SER A 61 4.30 5.13 -1.69
N THR A 62 4.41 5.83 -0.57
CA THR A 62 3.27 6.19 0.28
C THR A 62 2.28 7.12 -0.46
N VAL A 63 2.80 8.12 -1.17
CA VAL A 63 1.98 9.03 -1.98
C VAL A 63 1.27 8.29 -3.11
N LEU A 64 1.99 7.44 -3.86
CA LEU A 64 1.42 6.63 -4.94
C LEU A 64 0.36 5.67 -4.43
N MET A 65 0.61 5.00 -3.31
CA MET A 65 -0.34 4.08 -2.68
C MET A 65 -1.61 4.81 -2.23
N THR A 66 -1.46 5.97 -1.60
CA THR A 66 -2.60 6.80 -1.16
C THR A 66 -3.42 7.29 -2.35
N ALA A 67 -2.76 7.76 -3.41
CA ALA A 67 -3.42 8.16 -4.64
C ALA A 67 -4.15 6.97 -5.29
N ALA A 68 -3.52 5.80 -5.37
CA ALA A 68 -4.12 4.59 -5.90
C ALA A 68 -5.38 4.18 -5.10
N MET A 69 -5.30 4.20 -3.77
CA MET A 69 -6.44 3.91 -2.90
C MET A 69 -7.58 4.90 -3.09
N TYR A 70 -7.29 6.20 -3.21
CA TYR A 70 -8.30 7.19 -3.53
C TYR A 70 -8.95 6.94 -4.90
N GLY A 71 -8.14 6.60 -5.90
CA GLY A 71 -8.60 6.25 -7.25
C GLY A 71 -9.49 5.02 -7.24
N LEU A 72 -9.12 3.98 -6.48
CA LEU A 72 -9.93 2.78 -6.30
C LEU A 72 -11.25 3.09 -5.59
N TRP A 73 -11.20 3.79 -4.46
CA TRP A 73 -12.36 4.15 -3.65
C TRP A 73 -13.37 5.04 -4.40
N SER A 74 -12.85 5.95 -5.22
CA SER A 74 -13.64 6.87 -6.07
C SER A 74 -13.98 6.29 -7.44
N PHE A 75 -13.62 5.04 -7.73
CA PHE A 75 -13.82 4.38 -9.01
C PHE A 75 -13.27 5.14 -10.24
N LYS A 76 -12.12 5.81 -10.08
CA LYS A 76 -11.47 6.54 -11.17
C LYS A 76 -10.80 5.58 -12.16
N THR A 77 -10.88 5.88 -13.46
CA THR A 77 -10.29 5.08 -14.55
C THR A 77 -8.79 4.81 -14.38
N TRP A 78 -8.07 5.74 -13.75
CA TRP A 78 -6.62 5.61 -13.48
C TRP A 78 -6.31 4.82 -12.21
N GLY A 79 -7.27 4.61 -11.30
CA GLY A 79 -7.07 3.97 -10.00
C GLY A 79 -6.45 2.57 -10.09
N PRO A 80 -7.03 1.64 -10.88
CA PRO A 80 -6.49 0.28 -11.01
C PRO A 80 -5.08 0.25 -11.62
N LYS A 81 -4.80 1.10 -12.61
CA LYS A 81 -3.47 1.19 -13.23
C LYS A 81 -2.44 1.70 -12.22
N LEU A 82 -2.79 2.75 -11.46
CA LEU A 82 -1.91 3.31 -10.44
C LEU A 82 -1.66 2.32 -9.30
N ALA A 83 -2.65 1.53 -8.90
CA ALA A 83 -2.52 0.50 -7.87
C ALA A 83 -1.50 -0.60 -8.26
N LEU A 84 -1.44 -0.97 -9.55
CA LEU A 84 -0.40 -1.87 -10.06
C LEU A 84 0.99 -1.27 -9.91
N PHE A 85 1.19 -0.03 -10.36
CA PHE A 85 2.48 0.66 -10.21
C PHE A 85 2.89 0.84 -8.74
N ALA A 86 1.94 1.20 -7.88
CA ALA A 86 2.15 1.34 -6.45
C ALA A 86 2.51 0.02 -5.76
N THR A 87 2.22 -1.12 -6.37
CA THR A 87 2.60 -2.45 -5.86
C THR A 87 4.00 -2.86 -6.31
N VAL A 88 4.41 -2.48 -7.53
CA VAL A 88 5.73 -2.83 -8.07
C VAL A 88 6.85 -2.04 -7.40
N LEU A 89 6.63 -0.75 -7.13
CA LEU A 89 7.68 0.13 -6.61
C LEU A 89 8.23 -0.33 -5.24
N PRO A 90 7.40 -0.71 -4.24
CA PRO A 90 7.90 -1.22 -2.95
C PRO A 90 8.68 -2.53 -3.06
N LEU A 91 8.40 -3.38 -4.04
CA LEU A 91 9.16 -4.62 -4.25
C LEU A 91 10.63 -4.31 -4.59
N LEU A 92 10.86 -3.27 -5.39
CA LEU A 92 12.21 -2.80 -5.70
C LEU A 92 12.94 -2.28 -4.44
N VAL A 93 12.20 -1.63 -3.54
CA VAL A 93 12.75 -1.17 -2.25
C VAL A 93 13.17 -2.35 -1.38
N VAL A 94 12.31 -3.38 -1.25
CA VAL A 94 12.64 -4.57 -0.44
C VAL A 94 13.86 -5.31 -1.01
N MET A 95 13.97 -5.44 -2.33
CA MET A 95 15.13 -6.09 -2.97
C MET A 95 16.44 -5.34 -2.71
N GLN A 96 16.40 -4.00 -2.64
CA GLN A 96 17.59 -3.18 -2.49
C GLN A 96 18.01 -2.96 -1.03
N TYR A 97 17.05 -2.82 -0.11
CA TYR A 97 17.30 -2.41 1.28
C TYR A 97 17.14 -3.54 2.30
N GLY A 98 16.68 -4.72 1.86
CA GLY A 98 16.57 -5.91 2.69
C GLY A 98 15.31 -5.94 3.55
N GLY A 99 15.34 -6.83 4.55
CA GLY A 99 14.21 -7.06 5.46
C GLY A 99 14.07 -5.98 6.53
N LEU A 100 12.84 -5.82 7.03
CA LEU A 100 12.53 -4.98 8.18
C LEU A 100 12.28 -5.87 9.40
N VAL A 101 12.67 -5.39 10.58
CA VAL A 101 12.30 -6.02 11.86
C VAL A 101 10.96 -5.45 12.31
N GLN A 102 10.00 -6.34 12.54
CA GLN A 102 8.65 -6.02 13.00
C GLN A 102 8.22 -6.99 14.11
N SER A 103 7.34 -6.57 15.00
CA SER A 103 6.70 -7.49 15.94
C SER A 103 5.76 -8.47 15.21
N GLY A 104 5.44 -9.59 15.86
CA GLY A 104 4.49 -10.56 15.29
C GLY A 104 3.09 -9.97 15.03
N VAL A 105 2.67 -9.01 15.85
CA VAL A 105 1.38 -8.30 15.68
C VAL A 105 1.45 -7.37 14.46
N ALA A 106 2.49 -6.55 14.35
CA ALA A 106 2.69 -5.68 13.20
C ALA A 106 2.79 -6.50 11.90
N TYR A 107 3.54 -7.61 11.92
CA TYR A 107 3.67 -8.51 10.78
C TYR A 107 2.33 -9.14 10.38
N SER A 108 1.52 -9.59 11.35
CA SER A 108 0.22 -10.21 11.08
C SER A 108 -0.77 -9.21 10.46
N LEU A 109 -0.82 -7.98 10.99
CA LEU A 109 -1.64 -6.90 10.42
C LEU A 109 -1.16 -6.52 9.02
N HIS A 110 0.17 -6.45 8.83
CA HIS A 110 0.76 -6.15 7.54
C HIS A 110 0.41 -7.25 6.52
N ALA A 111 0.55 -8.52 6.87
CA ALA A 111 0.17 -9.65 6.02
C ALA A 111 -1.32 -9.64 5.67
N ALA A 112 -2.20 -9.37 6.64
CA ALA A 112 -3.62 -9.21 6.39
C ALA A 112 -3.91 -8.05 5.42
N SER A 113 -3.20 -6.93 5.57
CA SER A 113 -3.34 -5.78 4.65
C SER A 113 -2.92 -6.13 3.23
N TRP A 114 -1.85 -6.92 3.03
CA TRP A 114 -1.42 -7.38 1.71
C TRP A 114 -2.45 -8.31 1.05
N LEU A 115 -3.08 -9.20 1.81
CA LEU A 115 -4.13 -10.08 1.29
C LEU A 115 -5.34 -9.27 0.84
N THR A 116 -5.81 -8.32 1.64
CA THR A 116 -6.95 -7.47 1.28
C THR A 116 -6.61 -6.48 0.18
N TRP A 117 -5.35 -6.02 0.10
CA TRP A 117 -4.84 -5.21 -1.02
C TRP A 117 -4.83 -6.01 -2.32
N GLY A 118 -4.33 -7.24 -2.31
CA GLY A 118 -4.35 -8.13 -3.48
C GLY A 118 -5.76 -8.35 -4.00
N ALA A 119 -6.73 -8.56 -3.12
CA ALA A 119 -8.15 -8.63 -3.50
C ALA A 119 -8.64 -7.31 -4.12
N SER A 120 -8.32 -6.17 -3.49
CA SER A 120 -8.68 -4.83 -3.98
C SER A 120 -8.08 -4.51 -5.35
N LEU A 121 -6.90 -5.04 -5.63
CA LEU A 121 -6.17 -4.87 -6.89
C LEU A 121 -6.74 -5.73 -8.01
N LEU A 122 -7.17 -6.97 -7.72
CA LEU A 122 -7.73 -7.88 -8.72
C LEU A 122 -9.15 -7.51 -9.15
N ILE A 123 -10.01 -7.11 -8.21
CA ILE A 123 -11.44 -6.87 -8.47
C ILE A 123 -11.70 -5.93 -9.67
N PRO A 124 -11.02 -4.78 -9.82
CA PRO A 124 -11.22 -3.87 -10.96
C PRO A 124 -10.97 -4.49 -12.34
N PHE A 125 -10.23 -5.60 -12.43
CA PHE A 125 -9.93 -6.29 -13.68
C PHE A 125 -10.91 -7.43 -13.99
N LEU A 126 -11.77 -7.80 -13.03
CA LEU A 126 -12.75 -8.87 -13.19
C LEU A 126 -14.07 -8.32 -13.76
N SER A 127 -14.72 -9.09 -14.62
CA SER A 127 -16.12 -8.84 -15.01
C SER A 127 -17.06 -9.30 -13.88
N PRO A 128 -18.09 -8.55 -13.50
CA PRO A 128 -18.59 -7.29 -14.09
C PRO A 128 -17.99 -6.00 -13.48
N TYR A 129 -17.14 -6.12 -12.46
CA TYR A 129 -16.65 -4.98 -11.64
C TYR A 129 -15.82 -3.96 -12.40
N SER A 130 -15.15 -4.36 -13.48
CA SER A 130 -14.40 -3.46 -14.36
C SER A 130 -15.24 -2.32 -14.94
N THR A 131 -16.57 -2.49 -15.03
CA THR A 131 -17.50 -1.44 -15.50
C THR A 131 -17.53 -0.22 -14.57
N TRP A 132 -17.29 -0.39 -13.27
CA TRP A 132 -17.27 0.72 -12.32
C TRP A 132 -16.21 1.77 -12.65
N PHE A 133 -15.15 1.36 -13.33
CA PHE A 133 -13.97 2.18 -13.62
C PHE A 133 -13.95 2.74 -15.05
N LYS A 134 -15.03 2.65 -15.83
CA LYS A 134 -15.06 3.07 -17.26
C LYS A 134 -15.64 4.46 -17.51
N THR A 135 -16.28 5.10 -16.52
CA THR A 135 -17.19 6.26 -16.73
C THR A 135 -16.51 7.63 -16.93
N ALA A 136 -15.42 7.72 -17.68
CA ALA A 136 -14.80 9.02 -18.01
C ALA A 136 -14.50 9.19 -19.51
N GLN A 137 -15.42 8.77 -20.40
CA GLN A 137 -15.42 9.30 -21.75
C GLN A 137 -16.41 10.48 -21.83
N PRO A 138 -15.95 11.71 -22.14
CA PRO A 138 -16.87 12.75 -22.55
C PRO A 138 -17.59 12.28 -23.80
N THR A 139 -18.91 12.37 -23.81
CA THR A 139 -19.72 12.16 -25.01
C THR A 139 -19.13 13.02 -26.12
N PRO A 140 -18.69 12.47 -27.26
CA PRO A 140 -18.21 13.30 -28.36
C PRO A 140 -19.33 14.26 -28.73
N ALA A 141 -19.04 15.55 -28.66
CA ALA A 141 -19.96 16.58 -29.13
C ALA A 141 -20.30 16.25 -30.58
N ILE A 142 -21.56 15.91 -30.84
CA ILE A 142 -22.07 15.74 -32.18
C ILE A 142 -21.91 17.11 -32.84
N ALA A 143 -20.94 17.24 -33.75
CA ALA A 143 -20.80 18.42 -34.58
C ALA A 143 -22.07 18.52 -35.42
N ALA A 144 -22.88 19.53 -35.13
CA ALA A 144 -24.07 19.90 -35.90
C ALA A 144 -23.69 20.68 -37.15
#